data_AF-A0A011R784-F1
#
_entry.id   AF-A0A011R784-F1
#
_cell.length_a   1.000
_cell.length_b   1.000
_cell.length_c   1.000
_cell.angle_alpha   90.00
_cell.angle_beta   90.00
_cell.angle_gamma   90.00
#
_symmetry.space_group_name_H-M   'P 1'
#
loop_
_entity.id
_entity.type
_entity.pdbx_description
1 polymer ?
#
loop_
_entity_poly.entity_id
_entity_poly.type
_entity_poly.pdbx_seq_one_letter_code
_entity_poly.pdbx_strand_id
1 'polypeptide(L)'
;MIDLYTAATPNGHKISIALEELTLPYTVHTLDLAQREQKQPWFLAINPNGRIPAIIDRAAGDFAVFESGAILIYLAEMTGRLLPQDARGRSCVLQWLMFQMGGIGPMMGQANVFFRYLPEKIQPAIDRYQGECRRLFQVLDGRLRDNEFLAGDYSIADIANWAWARTHRWSGIEIDDLANLRRWLKQIRARPAVQQGIATPRRASPHRRPRSTVTPATKRPGSSSREPARWSRWASRRGLAADAGRPSCGQELPFPTNSRTSCEEHMKLFVSPRAPNPRRVLMFIAEKGLQGIETEVVDLSRGDHRAAAFRARSPLSKVPALELDDGRTLGESRAICTYLEGLAPEPNLMGRDFAERAFIEMADRRVELYLFGCIANWIRHCHPGLAPLEQPQFPDFGRSQGEKLREIARWLDGELERQPFIAGARFTIADITAFCAVDFARGLMRFQPGQEGLPHLQAWRDRIAERASASA
;
A
#
# COMPACT_ATOMS: atom_id res chain seq x y z
N MET A 1 6.46 -30.30 8.44
CA MET A 1 6.90 -30.50 7.05
C MET A 1 6.21 -29.45 6.21
N ILE A 2 6.96 -28.74 5.35
CA ILE A 2 6.41 -27.62 4.56
C ILE A 2 6.06 -28.10 3.15
N ASP A 3 4.85 -27.81 2.65
CA ASP A 3 4.56 -27.94 1.22
C ASP A 3 4.74 -26.58 0.55
N LEU A 4 5.64 -26.50 -0.43
CA LEU A 4 5.94 -25.30 -1.20
C LEU A 4 5.28 -25.35 -2.58
N TYR A 5 4.30 -24.49 -2.81
CA TYR A 5 3.66 -24.29 -4.10
C TYR A 5 4.34 -23.14 -4.84
N THR A 6 5.05 -23.45 -5.92
CA THR A 6 5.98 -22.50 -6.54
C THR A 6 6.17 -22.72 -8.04
N ALA A 7 6.93 -21.83 -8.67
CA ALA A 7 7.43 -21.94 -10.03
C ALA A 7 8.85 -21.32 -10.09
N ALA A 8 9.62 -21.61 -11.15
CA ALA A 8 11.01 -21.16 -11.33
C ALA A 8 11.12 -19.64 -11.61
N THR A 9 10.71 -18.82 -10.65
CA THR A 9 10.61 -17.36 -10.71
C THR A 9 11.37 -16.72 -9.54
N PRO A 10 11.76 -15.44 -9.61
CA PRO A 10 12.41 -14.76 -8.48
C PRO A 10 11.63 -14.86 -7.16
N ASN A 11 10.32 -14.67 -7.16
CA ASN A 11 9.51 -14.79 -5.94
C ASN A 11 9.48 -16.21 -5.39
N GLY A 12 9.39 -17.22 -6.26
CA GLY A 12 9.48 -18.63 -5.86
C GLY A 12 10.83 -18.99 -5.24
N HIS A 13 11.93 -18.54 -5.85
CA HIS A 13 13.28 -18.83 -5.38
C HIS A 13 13.61 -18.23 -4.01
N LYS A 14 12.95 -17.14 -3.59
CA LYS A 14 13.13 -16.62 -2.23
C LYS A 14 12.84 -17.70 -1.19
N ILE A 15 11.77 -18.47 -1.41
CA ILE A 15 11.26 -19.42 -0.43
C ILE A 15 12.06 -20.71 -0.46
N SER A 16 12.41 -21.22 -1.64
CA SER A 16 13.30 -22.38 -1.72
C SER A 16 14.67 -22.07 -1.11
N ILE A 17 15.27 -20.90 -1.39
CA ILE A 17 16.53 -20.47 -0.75
C ILE A 17 16.39 -20.43 0.78
N ALA A 18 15.32 -19.83 1.30
CA ALA A 18 15.11 -19.74 2.74
C ALA A 18 14.94 -21.12 3.39
N LEU A 19 14.18 -22.04 2.76
CA LEU A 19 14.01 -23.39 3.27
C LEU A 19 15.34 -24.16 3.32
N GLU A 20 16.21 -24.00 2.32
CA GLU A 20 17.56 -24.58 2.33
C GLU A 20 18.47 -23.95 3.42
N GLU A 21 18.47 -22.62 3.56
CA GLU A 21 19.26 -21.92 4.59
C GLU A 21 18.83 -22.32 6.02
N LEU A 22 17.53 -22.58 6.18
CA LEU A 22 16.93 -23.01 7.45
C LEU A 22 16.99 -24.52 7.67
N THR A 23 17.39 -25.29 6.65
CA THR A 23 17.45 -26.76 6.69
C THR A 23 16.09 -27.37 7.07
N LEU A 24 15.01 -26.78 6.56
CA LEU A 24 13.64 -27.25 6.82
C LEU A 24 13.24 -28.30 5.80
N PRO A 25 12.64 -29.43 6.20
CA PRO A 25 12.13 -30.43 5.26
C PRO A 25 10.89 -29.90 4.53
N TYR A 26 10.90 -29.99 3.19
CA TYR A 26 9.82 -29.49 2.36
C TYR A 26 9.54 -30.33 1.11
N THR A 27 8.27 -30.35 0.69
CA THR A 27 7.80 -30.94 -0.58
C THR A 27 7.54 -29.81 -1.57
N VAL A 28 7.94 -29.99 -2.84
CA VAL A 28 7.75 -28.96 -3.87
C VAL A 28 6.61 -29.33 -4.81
N HIS A 29 5.61 -28.46 -4.88
CA HIS A 29 4.54 -28.49 -5.87
C HIS A 29 4.81 -27.43 -6.94
N THR A 30 5.24 -27.87 -8.12
CA THR A 30 5.55 -26.96 -9.23
C THR A 30 4.28 -26.65 -10.01
N LEU A 31 3.93 -25.36 -10.11
CA LEU A 31 2.76 -24.90 -10.86
C LEU A 31 3.11 -24.48 -12.29
N ASP A 32 2.28 -24.88 -13.25
CA ASP A 32 2.31 -24.38 -14.62
C ASP A 32 1.57 -23.04 -14.73
N LEU A 33 2.35 -21.96 -14.74
CA LEU A 33 1.82 -20.60 -14.85
C LEU A 33 1.22 -20.28 -16.22
N ALA A 34 1.61 -21.00 -17.28
CA ALA A 34 1.06 -20.82 -18.63
C ALA A 34 -0.34 -21.41 -18.73
N GLN A 35 -0.59 -22.53 -18.04
CA GLN A 35 -1.92 -23.15 -17.91
C GLN A 35 -2.79 -22.49 -16.85
N ARG A 36 -2.28 -21.45 -16.17
CA ARG A 36 -3.00 -20.71 -15.12
C ARG A 36 -3.42 -21.61 -13.94
N GLU A 37 -2.61 -22.60 -13.58
CA GLU A 37 -2.88 -23.46 -12.42
C GLU A 37 -3.06 -22.66 -11.12
N GLN A 38 -2.30 -21.56 -10.98
CA GLN A 38 -2.43 -20.62 -9.86
C GLN A 38 -3.78 -19.89 -9.78
N LYS A 39 -4.69 -20.11 -10.74
CA LYS A 39 -6.04 -19.56 -10.77
C LYS A 39 -7.12 -20.62 -10.57
N GLN A 40 -6.73 -21.88 -10.39
CA GLN A 40 -7.68 -22.97 -10.14
C GLN A 40 -8.27 -22.88 -8.72
N PRO A 41 -9.53 -23.30 -8.51
CA PRO A 41 -10.20 -23.18 -7.21
C PRO A 41 -9.41 -23.78 -6.05
N TRP A 42 -8.76 -24.93 -6.25
CA TRP A 42 -7.96 -25.60 -5.22
C TRP A 42 -6.76 -24.76 -4.77
N PHE A 43 -6.11 -24.04 -5.69
CA PHE A 43 -4.97 -23.18 -5.33
C PHE A 43 -5.46 -21.86 -4.74
N LEU A 44 -6.59 -21.33 -5.23
CA LEU A 44 -7.20 -20.12 -4.67
C LEU A 44 -7.66 -20.31 -3.22
N ALA A 45 -8.02 -21.53 -2.82
CA ALA A 45 -8.28 -21.87 -1.43
C ALA A 45 -7.03 -21.75 -0.53
N ILE A 46 -5.82 -21.92 -1.09
CA ILE A 46 -4.55 -21.75 -0.38
C ILE A 46 -4.09 -20.28 -0.44
N ASN A 47 -4.16 -19.67 -1.63
CA ASN A 47 -3.82 -18.28 -1.87
C ASN A 47 -4.90 -17.59 -2.72
N PRO A 48 -5.78 -16.76 -2.12
CA PRO A 48 -6.85 -16.09 -2.84
C PRO A 48 -6.35 -15.04 -3.85
N ASN A 49 -5.11 -14.54 -3.73
CA ASN A 49 -4.48 -13.67 -4.73
C ASN A 49 -4.17 -14.43 -6.04
N GLY A 50 -4.10 -15.77 -5.98
CA GLY A 50 -3.79 -16.62 -7.11
C GLY A 50 -2.43 -16.31 -7.73
N ARG A 51 -1.41 -16.18 -6.88
CA ARG A 51 -0.01 -15.92 -7.25
C ARG A 51 0.90 -16.89 -6.49
N ILE A 52 1.99 -17.32 -7.10
CA ILE A 52 3.04 -18.04 -6.38
C ILE A 52 4.03 -17.05 -5.73
N PRO A 53 4.78 -17.45 -4.70
CA PRO A 53 4.69 -18.72 -3.96
C PRO A 53 3.56 -18.72 -2.92
N ALA A 54 3.20 -19.92 -2.48
CA ALA A 54 2.43 -20.19 -1.26
C ALA A 54 3.05 -21.39 -0.55
N ILE A 55 2.88 -21.49 0.77
CA ILE A 55 3.24 -22.68 1.54
C ILE A 55 2.05 -23.19 2.35
N ILE A 56 2.09 -24.47 2.71
CA ILE A 56 1.28 -25.04 3.79
C ILE A 56 2.25 -25.63 4.82
N ASP A 57 2.15 -25.19 6.08
CA ASP A 57 2.82 -25.88 7.18
C ASP A 57 1.92 -26.98 7.75
N ARG A 58 2.27 -28.23 7.46
CA ARG A 58 1.57 -29.42 7.95
C ARG A 58 1.66 -29.57 9.47
N ALA A 59 2.71 -29.05 10.10
CA ALA A 59 2.88 -29.14 11.55
C ALA A 59 2.01 -28.13 12.31
N ALA A 60 1.63 -27.02 11.66
CA ALA A 60 0.78 -25.98 12.23
C ALA A 60 -0.71 -26.15 11.84
N GLY A 61 -1.19 -27.40 11.73
CA GLY A 61 -2.59 -27.67 11.39
C GLY A 61 -2.96 -27.23 9.97
N ASP A 62 -2.10 -27.54 9.00
CA ASP A 62 -2.25 -27.15 7.59
C ASP A 62 -2.35 -25.63 7.37
N PHE A 63 -1.59 -24.85 8.15
CA PHE A 63 -1.61 -23.39 8.05
C PHE A 63 -1.04 -22.92 6.70
N ALA A 64 -1.89 -22.29 5.89
CA ALA A 64 -1.52 -21.73 4.60
C ALA A 64 -0.94 -20.32 4.75
N VAL A 65 0.23 -20.07 4.13
CA VAL A 65 0.87 -18.76 4.10
C VAL A 65 1.17 -18.37 2.66
N PHE A 66 0.72 -17.18 2.26
CA PHE A 66 0.99 -16.60 0.95
C PHE A 66 1.67 -15.23 1.09
N GLU A 67 2.10 -14.67 -0.04
CA GLU A 67 3.04 -13.53 -0.13
C GLU A 67 4.47 -13.88 0.29
N SER A 68 5.41 -13.74 -0.63
CA SER A 68 6.79 -14.18 -0.40
C SER A 68 7.49 -13.47 0.78
N GLY A 69 7.12 -12.23 1.11
CA GLY A 69 7.63 -11.53 2.29
C GLY A 69 7.08 -12.09 3.60
N ALA A 70 5.79 -12.41 3.65
CA ALA A 70 5.14 -12.99 4.82
C ALA A 70 5.64 -14.42 5.07
N ILE A 71 5.80 -15.23 4.01
CA ILE A 71 6.38 -16.57 4.11
C ILE A 71 7.81 -16.51 4.69
N LEU A 72 8.64 -15.57 4.23
CA LEU A 72 10.00 -15.41 4.76
C LEU A 72 10.00 -15.05 6.26
N ILE A 73 9.13 -14.14 6.68
CA ILE A 73 8.98 -13.77 8.11
C ILE A 73 8.52 -14.99 8.91
N TYR A 74 7.49 -15.69 8.44
CA TYR A 74 6.95 -16.88 9.09
C TYR A 74 8.01 -17.97 9.30
N LEU A 75 8.77 -18.31 8.25
CA LEU A 75 9.84 -19.31 8.34
C LEU A 75 10.97 -18.86 9.28
N ALA A 76 11.33 -17.58 9.25
CA ALA A 76 12.35 -17.01 10.13
C ALA A 76 11.91 -17.02 11.61
N GLU A 77 10.66 -16.67 11.90
CA GLU A 77 10.09 -16.70 13.25
C GLU A 77 9.96 -18.12 13.78
N MET A 78 9.44 -19.04 12.96
CA MET A 78 9.30 -20.45 13.30
C MET A 78 10.63 -21.09 13.71
N THR A 79 11.74 -20.63 13.13
CA THR A 79 13.08 -21.19 13.37
C THR A 79 13.97 -20.34 14.28
N GLY A 80 13.57 -19.11 14.58
CA GLY A 80 14.40 -18.12 15.28
C GLY A 80 15.67 -17.72 14.53
N ARG A 81 15.75 -17.94 13.20
CA ARG A 81 16.94 -17.72 12.36
C ARG A 81 16.64 -16.74 11.22
N LEU A 82 17.67 -16.09 10.69
CA LEU A 82 17.59 -15.13 9.55
C LEU A 82 16.76 -13.84 9.82
N LEU A 83 16.30 -13.64 11.06
CA LEU A 83 15.62 -12.44 11.52
C LEU A 83 15.96 -12.21 13.00
N PRO A 84 16.58 -11.07 13.38
CA PRO A 84 16.87 -10.77 14.78
C PRO A 84 15.60 -10.70 15.63
N GLN A 85 15.73 -11.03 16.92
CA GLN A 85 14.62 -11.01 17.88
C GLN A 85 14.50 -9.65 18.59
N ASP A 86 15.58 -8.87 18.66
CA ASP A 86 15.54 -7.53 19.22
C ASP A 86 14.78 -6.57 18.28
N ALA A 87 14.04 -5.63 18.86
CA ALA A 87 13.15 -4.75 18.09
C ALA A 87 13.90 -3.93 17.03
N ARG A 88 15.14 -3.53 17.31
CA ARG A 88 15.95 -2.70 16.41
C ARG A 88 16.46 -3.51 15.22
N GLY A 89 17.11 -4.65 15.47
CA GLY A 89 17.61 -5.56 14.45
C GLY A 89 16.48 -6.08 13.56
N ARG A 90 15.35 -6.46 14.16
CA ARG A 90 14.14 -6.87 13.44
C ARG A 90 13.65 -5.76 12.52
N SER A 91 13.54 -4.52 13.03
CA SER A 91 13.12 -3.36 12.23
C SER A 91 14.06 -3.13 11.04
N CYS A 92 15.37 -3.21 11.25
CA CYS A 92 16.36 -3.07 10.16
C CYS A 92 16.13 -4.09 9.04
N VAL A 93 15.93 -5.38 9.37
CA VAL A 93 15.64 -6.42 8.37
C VAL A 93 14.32 -6.15 7.65
N LEU A 94 13.27 -5.80 8.40
CA LEU A 94 11.95 -5.54 7.82
C LEU A 94 11.95 -4.33 6.89
N GLN A 95 12.70 -3.28 7.19
CA GLN A 95 12.84 -2.12 6.28
C GLN A 95 13.37 -2.54 4.91
N TRP A 96 14.43 -3.35 4.86
CA TRP A 96 15.01 -3.85 3.60
C TRP A 96 14.16 -4.92 2.91
N LEU A 97 13.40 -5.71 3.68
CA LEU A 97 12.42 -6.63 3.14
C LEU A 97 11.26 -5.87 2.46
N MET A 98 10.74 -4.82 3.11
CA MET A 98 9.68 -3.98 2.54
C MET A 98 10.17 -3.14 1.37
N PHE A 99 11.43 -2.66 1.40
CA PHE A 99 12.09 -2.06 0.25
C PHE A 99 12.07 -3.00 -0.97
N GLN A 100 12.25 -4.30 -0.75
CA GLN A 100 12.12 -5.29 -1.81
C GLN A 100 10.67 -5.44 -2.27
N MET A 101 9.72 -5.64 -1.33
CA MET A 101 8.31 -5.89 -1.64
C MET A 101 7.65 -4.73 -2.37
N GLY A 102 7.95 -3.49 -1.99
CA GLY A 102 7.38 -2.27 -2.58
C GLY A 102 8.20 -1.65 -3.71
N GLY A 103 9.51 -1.96 -3.78
CA GLY A 103 10.44 -1.38 -4.76
C GLY A 103 10.91 -2.39 -5.79
N ILE A 104 12.00 -3.11 -5.49
CA ILE A 104 12.72 -3.92 -6.48
C ILE A 104 11.83 -4.94 -7.18
N GLY A 105 11.00 -5.67 -6.44
CA GLY A 105 10.17 -6.74 -7.00
C GLY A 105 9.16 -6.21 -8.03
N PRO A 106 8.25 -5.30 -7.62
CA PRO A 106 7.27 -4.72 -8.53
C PRO A 106 7.91 -3.98 -9.72
N MET A 107 8.95 -3.16 -9.49
CA MET A 107 9.56 -2.37 -10.55
C MET A 107 10.28 -3.25 -11.58
N MET A 108 11.02 -4.27 -11.16
CA MET A 108 11.64 -5.23 -12.08
C MET A 108 10.58 -6.08 -12.80
N GLY A 109 9.46 -6.38 -12.14
CA GLY A 109 8.30 -7.00 -12.77
C GLY A 109 7.78 -6.18 -13.95
N GLN A 110 7.57 -4.88 -13.75
CA GLN A 110 7.15 -3.97 -14.82
C GLN A 110 8.21 -3.85 -15.92
N ALA A 111 9.49 -3.69 -15.55
CA ALA A 111 10.59 -3.65 -16.51
C ALA A 111 10.56 -4.89 -17.42
N ASN A 112 10.38 -6.09 -16.86
CA ASN A 112 10.30 -7.33 -17.64
C ASN A 112 9.09 -7.37 -18.60
N VAL A 113 7.93 -6.87 -18.16
CA VAL A 113 6.73 -6.80 -19.02
C VAL A 113 7.00 -5.93 -20.23
N PHE A 114 7.37 -4.66 -20.04
CA PHE A 114 7.56 -3.73 -21.15
C PHE A 114 8.80 -4.07 -22.00
N PHE A 115 9.87 -4.54 -21.37
CA PHE A 115 11.12 -4.84 -22.06
C PHE A 115 11.07 -6.17 -22.83
N ARG A 116 10.46 -7.22 -22.28
CA ARG A 116 10.52 -8.58 -22.86
C ARG A 116 9.20 -9.16 -23.31
N TYR A 117 8.15 -9.02 -22.53
CA TYR A 117 6.93 -9.83 -22.72
C TYR A 117 5.87 -9.13 -23.57
N LEU A 118 5.79 -7.80 -23.51
CA LEU A 118 4.86 -7.03 -24.32
C LEU A 118 5.31 -7.10 -25.80
N PRO A 119 4.42 -7.51 -26.72
CA PRO A 119 4.75 -7.59 -28.14
C PRO A 119 5.16 -6.23 -28.73
N GLU A 120 4.49 -5.16 -28.30
CA GLU A 120 4.79 -3.78 -28.68
C GLU A 120 5.85 -3.16 -27.77
N LYS A 121 6.77 -2.38 -28.35
CA LYS A 121 7.79 -1.64 -27.58
C LYS A 121 7.34 -0.22 -27.31
N ILE A 122 7.05 0.05 -26.04
CA ILE A 122 6.71 1.38 -25.52
C ILE A 122 7.96 1.94 -24.84
N GLN A 123 8.83 2.59 -25.62
CA GLN A 123 10.16 3.03 -25.14
C GLN A 123 10.10 3.89 -23.87
N PRO A 124 9.20 4.89 -23.72
CA PRO A 124 9.11 5.68 -22.49
C PRO A 124 8.79 4.85 -21.24
N ALA A 125 8.01 3.77 -21.38
CA ALA A 125 7.72 2.87 -20.26
C ALA A 125 8.93 1.99 -19.92
N ILE A 126 9.63 1.49 -20.93
CA ILE A 126 10.88 0.73 -20.75
C ILE A 126 11.91 1.58 -20.00
N ASP A 127 12.17 2.79 -20.49
CA ASP A 127 13.14 3.73 -19.90
C ASP A 127 12.77 4.05 -18.45
N ARG A 128 11.48 4.31 -18.19
CA ARG A 128 10.98 4.59 -16.84
C ARG A 128 11.27 3.44 -15.87
N TYR A 129 10.90 2.21 -16.22
CA TYR A 129 11.02 1.09 -15.28
C TYR A 129 12.46 0.59 -15.16
N GLN A 130 13.24 0.60 -16.23
CA GLN A 130 14.68 0.31 -16.15
C GLN A 130 15.42 1.37 -15.34
N GLY A 131 15.12 2.64 -15.54
CA GLY A 131 15.67 3.76 -14.76
C GLY A 131 15.34 3.65 -13.27
N GLU A 132 14.09 3.32 -12.92
CA GLU A 132 13.73 3.14 -11.51
C GLU A 132 14.42 1.92 -10.88
N CYS A 133 14.50 0.79 -11.59
CA CYS A 133 15.24 -0.37 -11.07
C CYS A 133 16.73 -0.05 -10.87
N ARG A 134 17.32 0.70 -11.81
CA ARG A 134 18.71 1.18 -11.71
C ARG A 134 18.91 2.07 -10.48
N ARG A 135 17.99 3.00 -10.21
CA ARG A 135 18.00 3.84 -8.99
C ARG A 135 17.93 2.99 -7.73
N LEU A 136 17.05 1.98 -7.69
CA LEU A 136 16.93 1.06 -6.55
C LEU A 136 18.23 0.25 -6.33
N PHE A 137 18.90 -0.18 -7.41
CA PHE A 137 20.20 -0.83 -7.32
C PHE A 137 21.31 0.11 -6.82
N GLN A 138 21.26 1.40 -7.15
CA GLN A 138 22.17 2.39 -6.56
C GLN A 138 21.94 2.56 -5.04
N VAL A 139 20.70 2.45 -4.57
CA VAL A 139 20.39 2.43 -3.13
C VAL A 139 21.00 1.19 -2.46
N LEU A 140 20.85 -0.01 -3.06
CA LEU A 140 21.50 -1.21 -2.55
C LEU A 140 23.03 -1.07 -2.54
N ASP A 141 23.63 -0.60 -3.65
CA ASP A 141 25.08 -0.43 -3.75
C ASP A 141 25.62 0.52 -2.69
N GLY A 142 24.96 1.67 -2.49
CA GLY A 142 25.31 2.64 -1.45
C GLY A 142 25.22 2.05 -0.05
N ARG A 143 24.19 1.24 0.24
CA ARG A 143 24.08 0.54 1.52
C ARG A 143 25.21 -0.48 1.72
N LEU A 144 25.52 -1.25 0.67
CA LEU A 144 26.51 -2.33 0.68
C LEU A 144 27.96 -1.84 0.65
N ARG A 145 28.19 -0.53 0.45
CA ARG A 145 29.52 0.07 0.60
C ARG A 145 30.04 -0.12 2.03
N ASP A 146 29.21 0.21 3.01
CA ASP A 146 29.59 0.25 4.42
C ASP A 146 29.12 -0.99 5.19
N ASN A 147 28.45 -1.93 4.53
CA ASN A 147 27.86 -3.12 5.15
C ASN A 147 28.12 -4.37 4.29
N GLU A 148 28.36 -5.50 4.94
CA GLU A 148 28.52 -6.79 4.25
C GLU A 148 27.19 -7.25 3.64
N PHE A 149 26.12 -7.21 4.45
CA PHE A 149 24.73 -7.51 4.08
C PHE A 149 23.81 -6.32 4.37
N LEU A 150 22.56 -6.38 3.90
CA LEU A 150 21.67 -5.20 3.92
C LEU A 150 21.32 -4.72 5.34
N ALA A 151 21.16 -5.66 6.28
CA ALA A 151 20.67 -5.39 7.63
C ALA A 151 21.67 -5.78 8.74
N GLY A 152 22.97 -5.79 8.45
CA GLY A 152 24.00 -6.30 9.36
C GLY A 152 24.40 -7.72 8.95
N ASP A 153 23.89 -8.71 9.66
CA ASP A 153 24.08 -10.12 9.31
C ASP A 153 23.19 -10.56 8.13
N TYR A 154 23.56 -11.67 7.49
CA TYR A 154 22.77 -12.28 6.41
C TYR A 154 21.37 -12.64 6.90
N SER A 155 20.35 -12.15 6.20
CA SER A 155 18.95 -12.24 6.65
C SER A 155 17.96 -12.50 5.52
N ILE A 156 16.68 -12.63 5.87
CA ILE A 156 15.60 -12.69 4.89
C ILE A 156 15.54 -11.46 3.95
N ALA A 157 16.06 -10.30 4.38
CA ALA A 157 16.18 -9.14 3.50
C ALA A 157 17.12 -9.40 2.33
N ASP A 158 18.25 -10.07 2.57
CA ASP A 158 19.23 -10.40 1.54
C ASP A 158 18.66 -11.43 0.57
N ILE A 159 18.03 -12.49 1.08
CA ILE A 159 17.35 -13.52 0.27
C ILE A 159 16.33 -12.87 -0.68
N ALA A 160 15.48 -12.01 -0.13
CA ALA A 160 14.41 -11.34 -0.87
C ALA A 160 14.97 -10.48 -2.02
N ASN A 161 15.93 -9.60 -1.72
CA ASN A 161 16.50 -8.67 -2.69
C ASN A 161 17.35 -9.40 -3.73
N TRP A 162 18.13 -10.38 -3.29
CA TRP A 162 19.09 -11.09 -4.16
C TRP A 162 18.38 -11.92 -5.22
N ALA A 163 17.27 -12.58 -4.86
CA ALA A 163 16.50 -13.40 -5.78
C ALA A 163 16.04 -12.65 -7.04
N TRP A 164 15.79 -11.34 -6.92
CA TRP A 164 15.47 -10.44 -8.03
C TRP A 164 16.72 -9.80 -8.64
N ALA A 165 17.59 -9.18 -7.84
CA ALA A 165 18.76 -8.45 -8.32
C ALA A 165 19.69 -9.32 -9.19
N ARG A 166 19.83 -10.62 -8.89
CA ARG A 166 20.61 -11.56 -9.71
C ARG A 166 20.13 -11.69 -11.16
N THR A 167 18.88 -11.29 -11.43
CA THR A 167 18.25 -11.36 -12.75
C THR A 167 18.27 -10.03 -13.50
N HIS A 168 19.07 -9.05 -13.06
CA HIS A 168 19.13 -7.69 -13.64
C HIS A 168 19.25 -7.66 -15.18
N ARG A 169 20.06 -8.57 -15.78
CA ARG A 169 20.19 -8.69 -17.25
C ARG A 169 18.88 -9.07 -17.94
N TRP A 170 18.02 -9.83 -17.26
CA TRP A 170 16.68 -10.15 -17.76
C TRP A 170 15.83 -8.89 -17.89
N SER A 171 15.96 -7.98 -16.94
CA SER A 171 15.28 -6.68 -16.95
C SER A 171 15.98 -5.62 -17.80
N GLY A 172 17.14 -5.92 -18.40
CA GLY A 172 17.91 -4.99 -19.23
C GLY A 172 18.56 -3.86 -18.43
N ILE A 173 18.98 -4.14 -17.19
CA ILE A 173 19.60 -3.15 -16.31
C ILE A 173 21.10 -3.43 -16.21
N GLU A 174 21.90 -2.45 -16.60
CA GLU A 174 23.36 -2.47 -16.41
C GLU A 174 23.72 -2.24 -14.94
N ILE A 175 24.78 -2.89 -14.46
CA ILE A 175 25.26 -2.77 -13.06
C ILE A 175 26.79 -2.74 -12.94
N ASP A 176 27.53 -2.59 -14.05
CA ASP A 176 28.98 -2.79 -14.07
C ASP A 176 29.73 -1.80 -13.17
N ASP A 177 29.21 -0.60 -13.00
CA ASP A 177 29.70 0.45 -12.12
C ASP A 177 29.20 0.35 -10.67
N LEU A 178 28.36 -0.64 -10.35
CA LEU A 178 27.86 -0.90 -8.99
C LEU A 178 28.69 -2.00 -8.31
N ALA A 179 29.91 -1.65 -7.91
CA ALA A 179 30.90 -2.60 -7.41
C ALA A 179 30.45 -3.35 -6.14
N ASN A 180 29.80 -2.67 -5.20
CA ASN A 180 29.36 -3.26 -3.94
C ASN A 180 28.18 -4.21 -4.15
N LEU A 181 27.25 -3.83 -5.02
CA LEU A 181 26.16 -4.71 -5.45
C LEU A 181 26.70 -5.97 -6.14
N ARG A 182 27.67 -5.85 -7.05
CA ARG A 182 28.28 -7.01 -7.72
C ARG A 182 29.02 -7.93 -6.75
N ARG A 183 29.75 -7.37 -5.77
CA ARG A 183 30.39 -8.13 -4.68
C ARG A 183 29.34 -8.97 -3.94
N TRP A 184 28.30 -8.31 -3.43
CA TRP A 184 27.22 -8.93 -2.66
C TRP A 184 26.46 -9.99 -3.49
N LEU A 185 26.17 -9.72 -4.77
CA LEU A 185 25.56 -10.70 -5.68
C LEU A 185 26.40 -11.98 -5.80
N LYS A 186 27.72 -11.83 -5.97
CA LYS A 186 28.66 -12.96 -6.07
C LYS A 186 28.76 -13.73 -4.76
N GLN A 187 28.86 -13.02 -3.65
CA GLN A 187 28.97 -13.60 -2.31
C GLN A 187 27.75 -14.47 -1.98
N ILE A 188 26.54 -13.95 -2.14
CA ILE A 188 25.31 -14.72 -1.87
C ILE A 188 25.17 -15.90 -2.86
N ARG A 189 25.56 -15.73 -4.13
CA ARG A 189 25.53 -16.83 -5.11
C ARG A 189 26.42 -18.02 -4.72
N ALA A 190 27.49 -17.77 -3.99
CA ALA A 190 28.43 -18.82 -3.59
C ALA A 190 27.90 -19.69 -2.45
N ARG A 191 26.82 -19.29 -1.77
CA ARG A 191 26.23 -20.04 -0.65
C ARG A 191 25.60 -21.36 -1.15
N PRO A 192 25.87 -22.51 -0.52
CA PRO A 192 25.32 -23.81 -0.94
C PRO A 192 23.79 -23.83 -0.98
N ALA A 193 23.14 -23.32 0.07
CA ALA A 193 21.68 -23.23 0.17
C ALA A 193 21.08 -22.35 -0.94
N VAL A 194 21.76 -21.28 -1.34
CA VAL A 194 21.33 -20.45 -2.46
C VAL A 194 21.41 -21.21 -3.79
N GLN A 195 22.47 -21.98 -4.01
CA GLN A 195 22.65 -22.78 -5.23
C GLN A 195 21.59 -23.88 -5.34
N GLN A 196 21.29 -24.56 -4.23
CA GLN A 196 20.22 -25.55 -4.14
C GLN A 196 18.85 -24.89 -4.34
N GLY A 197 18.58 -23.80 -3.65
CA GLY A 197 17.32 -23.07 -3.73
C GLY A 197 17.00 -22.57 -5.15
N ILE A 198 17.97 -22.07 -5.91
CA ILE A 198 17.74 -21.65 -7.30
C ILE A 198 17.62 -22.81 -8.30
N ALA A 199 17.97 -24.04 -7.90
CA ALA A 199 17.71 -25.25 -8.67
C ALA A 199 16.29 -25.79 -8.42
N THR A 200 15.56 -25.20 -7.46
CA THR A 200 14.21 -25.61 -7.04
C THR A 200 13.16 -24.53 -7.35
N PRO A 201 12.07 -24.85 -8.06
CA PRO A 201 11.79 -26.14 -8.69
C PRO A 201 12.69 -26.38 -9.91
N ARG A 202 12.97 -27.66 -10.20
CA ARG A 202 13.71 -28.03 -11.41
C ARG A 202 13.03 -27.40 -12.62
N ARG A 203 13.77 -26.64 -13.42
CA ARG A 203 13.27 -26.15 -14.71
C ARG A 203 12.88 -27.34 -15.58
N ALA A 204 11.64 -27.36 -16.07
CA ALA A 204 11.24 -28.31 -17.09
C ALA A 204 12.18 -28.18 -18.31
N SER A 205 12.68 -29.31 -18.82
CA SER A 205 13.44 -29.33 -20.07
C SER A 205 12.59 -28.69 -21.16
N PRO A 206 13.11 -27.72 -21.94
CA PRO A 206 12.31 -27.10 -22.98
C PRO A 206 11.90 -28.17 -23.98
N HIS A 207 10.60 -28.47 -24.06
CA HIS A 207 10.05 -29.16 -25.22
C HIS A 207 10.49 -28.37 -26.46
N ARG A 208 11.22 -29.04 -27.37
CA ARG A 208 11.58 -28.52 -28.68
C ARG A 208 10.29 -28.07 -29.37
N ARG A 209 10.00 -26.77 -29.37
CA ARG A 209 9.01 -26.21 -30.28
C ARG A 209 9.58 -26.32 -31.70
N PRO A 210 8.80 -26.77 -32.70
CA PRO A 210 9.25 -26.73 -34.09
C PRO A 210 9.56 -25.27 -34.46
N ARG A 211 10.68 -25.05 -35.14
CA ARG A 211 11.07 -23.72 -35.65
C ARG A 211 9.94 -23.19 -36.52
N SER A 212 9.26 -22.12 -36.10
CA SER A 212 8.44 -21.34 -37.02
C SER A 212 9.38 -20.63 -37.99
N THR A 213 9.30 -20.97 -39.26
CA THR A 213 9.93 -20.24 -40.36
C THR A 213 9.28 -18.86 -40.45
N VAL A 214 9.84 -17.88 -39.74
CA VAL A 214 9.58 -16.46 -40.01
C VAL A 214 10.62 -16.03 -41.03
N THR A 215 10.14 -15.78 -42.25
CA THR A 215 10.92 -15.21 -43.36
C THR A 215 11.46 -13.84 -42.93
N PRO A 216 12.75 -13.53 -43.15
CA PRO A 216 13.30 -12.23 -42.77
C PRO A 216 12.71 -11.14 -43.67
N ALA A 217 12.02 -10.16 -43.05
CA ALA A 217 11.60 -8.96 -43.75
C ALA A 217 12.82 -8.15 -44.19
N THR A 218 12.80 -7.75 -45.46
CA THR A 218 13.84 -7.03 -46.19
C THR A 218 14.14 -5.65 -45.58
N LYS A 219 15.43 -5.33 -45.47
CA LYS A 219 15.95 -4.00 -45.12
C LYS A 219 15.52 -2.98 -46.18
N ARG A 220 14.89 -1.88 -45.76
CA ARG A 220 14.80 -0.64 -46.56
C ARG A 220 15.89 0.34 -46.11
N PRO A 221 16.58 1.03 -47.04
CA PRO A 221 17.65 1.96 -46.69
C PRO A 221 17.12 3.37 -46.42
N GLY A 222 17.69 4.00 -45.38
CA GLY A 222 18.02 5.42 -45.28
C GLY A 222 16.88 6.44 -45.12
N SER A 223 16.84 7.09 -43.96
CA SER A 223 16.97 8.55 -43.90
C SER A 223 17.54 9.00 -42.54
N SER A 224 18.42 9.98 -42.63
CA SER A 224 19.27 10.55 -41.59
C SER A 224 18.55 11.54 -40.69
N SER A 225 19.26 11.91 -39.61
CA SER A 225 19.03 13.01 -38.66
C SER A 225 17.81 12.89 -37.74
N ARG A 226 18.06 12.46 -36.49
CA ARG A 226 17.23 12.80 -35.34
C ARG A 226 18.02 13.73 -34.44
N GLU A 227 17.58 14.98 -34.36
CA GLU A 227 17.90 15.88 -33.26
C GLU A 227 17.49 15.24 -31.92
N PRO A 228 18.22 15.47 -30.82
CA PRO A 228 17.80 15.03 -29.51
C PRO A 228 16.54 15.81 -29.07
N ALA A 229 15.48 15.06 -28.79
CA ALA A 229 14.22 15.60 -28.26
C ALA A 229 14.48 16.38 -26.96
N ARG A 230 14.06 17.65 -26.99
CA ARG A 230 14.12 18.62 -25.89
C ARG A 230 13.30 18.16 -24.68
N TRP A 231 13.95 17.51 -23.71
CA TRP A 231 13.41 17.35 -22.34
C TRP A 231 14.36 17.87 -21.24
N SER A 232 15.44 18.57 -21.62
CA SER A 232 16.45 19.12 -20.71
C SER A 232 16.12 20.50 -20.09
N ARG A 233 14.85 20.94 -20.05
CA ARG A 233 14.47 22.27 -19.51
C ARG A 233 13.59 22.28 -18.26
N TRP A 234 13.42 21.14 -17.60
CA TRP A 234 12.73 21.08 -16.30
C TRP A 234 13.66 20.93 -15.08
N ALA A 235 14.97 20.76 -15.30
CA ALA A 235 15.96 20.59 -14.22
C ALA A 235 16.73 21.86 -13.82
N SER A 236 16.48 23.02 -14.45
CA SER A 236 17.34 24.21 -14.29
C SER A 236 16.61 25.51 -13.91
N ARG A 237 15.49 25.41 -13.19
CA ARG A 237 14.87 26.57 -12.51
C ARG A 237 14.47 26.28 -11.07
N ARG A 238 15.47 26.09 -10.22
CA ARG A 238 15.45 26.57 -8.83
C ARG A 238 16.87 27.03 -8.51
N GLY A 239 17.10 28.33 -8.63
CA GLY A 239 18.19 28.98 -7.92
C GLY A 239 17.86 28.86 -6.43
N LEU A 240 18.42 27.84 -5.79
CA LEU A 240 18.56 27.82 -4.35
C LEU A 240 19.82 28.62 -4.06
N ALA A 241 19.63 29.79 -3.46
CA ALA A 241 20.70 30.54 -2.85
C ALA A 241 21.48 29.59 -1.93
N ALA A 242 22.79 29.50 -2.20
CA ALA A 242 23.73 29.01 -1.22
C ALA A 242 23.71 30.00 -0.04
N ASP A 243 23.70 29.42 1.16
CA ASP A 243 23.96 30.03 2.47
C ASP A 243 22.74 30.20 3.39
N ALA A 244 22.38 29.08 4.02
CA ALA A 244 21.73 29.03 5.32
C ALA A 244 22.24 27.74 6.01
N GLY A 245 22.75 27.88 7.22
CA GLY A 245 23.53 26.86 7.93
C GLY A 245 22.93 25.46 7.92
N ARG A 246 23.81 24.45 7.84
CA ARG A 246 23.45 23.04 8.04
C ARG A 246 22.73 22.89 9.40
N PRO A 247 21.50 22.35 9.45
CA PRO A 247 20.98 21.85 10.72
C PRO A 247 21.82 20.64 11.11
N SER A 248 22.32 20.64 12.34
CA SER A 248 23.00 19.49 12.92
C SER A 248 22.08 18.27 12.90
N CYS A 249 22.64 17.13 12.52
CA CYS A 249 22.14 15.81 12.90
C CYS A 249 21.89 15.80 14.43
N GLY A 250 20.64 15.60 14.88
CA GLY A 250 20.33 15.49 16.30
C GLY A 250 19.10 16.23 16.85
N GLN A 251 18.02 16.42 16.08
CA GLN A 251 16.71 16.67 16.71
C GLN A 251 15.78 15.50 16.39
N GLU A 252 15.78 14.52 17.31
CA GLU A 252 14.59 13.68 17.51
C GLU A 252 13.42 14.64 17.77
N LEU A 253 12.31 14.49 17.04
CA LEU A 253 11.04 14.99 17.54
C LEU A 253 10.62 13.97 18.61
N PRO A 254 10.74 14.26 19.93
CA PRO A 254 10.31 13.33 20.93
C PRO A 254 8.81 13.08 20.74
N PHE A 255 8.38 11.82 20.73
CA PHE A 255 6.99 11.51 21.03
C PHE A 255 6.81 11.80 22.52
N PRO A 256 6.00 12.79 22.93
CA PRO A 256 5.84 13.08 24.33
C PRO A 256 5.18 11.89 25.02
N THR A 257 5.82 11.41 26.10
CA THR A 257 5.15 10.57 27.08
C THR A 257 4.13 11.44 27.82
N ASN A 258 2.85 11.08 27.77
CA ASN A 258 1.80 11.79 28.49
C ASN A 258 2.07 11.74 30.00
N SER A 259 2.61 12.83 30.55
CA SER A 259 2.74 13.06 31.99
C SER A 259 2.23 14.46 32.36
N ARG A 260 1.05 14.84 31.86
CA ARG A 260 0.34 16.02 32.35
C ARG A 260 -1.04 15.60 32.82
N THR A 261 -1.20 15.66 34.14
CA THR A 261 -2.47 15.59 34.84
C THR A 261 -2.97 17.03 34.98
N SER A 262 -4.14 17.30 34.42
CA SER A 262 -5.01 18.47 34.65
C SER A 262 -4.45 19.88 34.37
N CYS A 263 -4.73 20.41 33.19
CA CYS A 263 -5.23 21.76 32.93
C CYS A 263 -6.20 21.65 31.75
N GLU A 264 -7.32 22.37 31.76
CA GLU A 264 -8.42 22.25 30.79
C GLU A 264 -7.93 22.20 29.33
N GLU A 265 -8.19 21.09 28.63
CA GLU A 265 -7.74 20.83 27.26
C GLU A 265 -8.60 21.63 26.26
N HIS A 266 -8.03 22.61 25.58
CA HIS A 266 -8.72 23.51 24.65
C HIS A 266 -8.26 23.26 23.21
N MET A 267 -8.68 22.13 22.64
CA MET A 267 -8.39 21.82 21.25
C MET A 267 -9.28 22.62 20.29
N LYS A 268 -8.78 22.88 19.08
CA LYS A 268 -9.56 23.54 18.03
C LYS A 268 -9.63 22.69 16.77
N LEU A 269 -10.85 22.38 16.32
CA LEU A 269 -11.13 21.63 15.10
C LEU A 269 -11.56 22.57 13.96
N PHE A 270 -10.72 22.66 12.94
CA PHE A 270 -11.03 23.39 11.73
C PHE A 270 -11.88 22.54 10.80
N VAL A 271 -13.08 23.03 10.46
CA VAL A 271 -14.10 22.29 9.71
C VAL A 271 -14.63 23.10 8.52
N SER A 272 -15.28 22.43 7.58
CA SER A 272 -16.14 23.09 6.59
C SER A 272 -17.53 22.46 6.70
N PRO A 273 -18.60 23.27 6.84
CA PRO A 273 -19.96 22.77 6.80
C PRO A 273 -20.20 21.93 5.53
N ARG A 274 -20.96 20.84 5.66
CA ARG A 274 -21.31 19.88 4.59
C ARG A 274 -20.14 19.07 4.02
N ALA A 275 -18.90 19.31 4.43
CA ALA A 275 -17.79 18.47 4.01
C ALA A 275 -17.86 17.13 4.76
N PRO A 276 -17.77 15.99 4.06
CA PRO A 276 -18.01 14.68 4.67
C PRO A 276 -16.88 14.23 5.62
N ASN A 277 -15.64 14.66 5.37
CA ASN A 277 -14.50 14.32 6.23
C ASN A 277 -14.56 15.02 7.60
N PRO A 278 -14.86 16.33 7.69
CA PRO A 278 -15.14 16.98 8.97
C PRO A 278 -16.31 16.34 9.71
N ARG A 279 -17.40 16.00 9.01
CA ARG A 279 -18.57 15.34 9.62
C ARG A 279 -18.23 14.02 10.31
N ARG A 280 -17.30 13.23 9.75
CA ARG A 280 -16.80 12.01 10.43
C ARG A 280 -16.21 12.31 11.80
N VAL A 281 -15.41 13.37 11.90
CA VAL A 281 -14.78 13.76 13.18
C VAL A 281 -15.80 14.33 14.14
N LEU A 282 -16.74 15.16 13.67
CA LEU A 282 -17.81 15.71 14.50
C LEU A 282 -18.74 14.62 15.05
N MET A 283 -19.14 13.67 14.21
CA MET A 283 -19.91 12.50 14.64
C MET A 283 -19.12 11.66 15.64
N PHE A 284 -17.80 11.47 15.43
CA PHE A 284 -16.94 10.78 16.40
C PHE A 284 -16.90 11.52 17.74
N ILE A 285 -16.66 12.83 17.76
CA ILE A 285 -16.67 13.67 18.97
C ILE A 285 -18.00 13.53 19.73
N ALA A 286 -19.12 13.58 19.02
CA ALA A 286 -20.45 13.43 19.59
C ALA A 286 -20.66 12.03 20.20
N GLU A 287 -20.24 10.97 19.51
CA GLU A 287 -20.32 9.59 20.03
C GLU A 287 -19.45 9.37 21.27
N LYS A 288 -18.30 10.05 21.34
CA LYS A 288 -17.41 10.00 22.49
C LYS A 288 -17.87 10.89 23.66
N GLY A 289 -18.86 11.76 23.43
CA GLY A 289 -19.29 12.76 24.42
C GLY A 289 -18.21 13.79 24.75
N LEU A 290 -17.23 13.99 23.86
CA LEU A 290 -16.10 14.89 24.08
C LEU A 290 -16.56 16.36 24.10
N GLN A 291 -16.11 17.09 25.12
CA GLN A 291 -16.33 18.53 25.28
C GLN A 291 -14.98 19.26 25.17
N GLY A 292 -14.99 20.59 25.09
CA GLY A 292 -13.77 21.40 25.05
C GLY A 292 -13.06 21.48 23.69
N ILE A 293 -13.66 20.93 22.63
CA ILE A 293 -13.14 21.05 21.26
C ILE A 293 -13.91 22.15 20.54
N GLU A 294 -13.28 23.31 20.39
CA GLU A 294 -13.88 24.45 19.68
C GLU A 294 -13.87 24.20 18.16
N THR A 295 -14.89 24.65 17.43
CA THR A 295 -14.94 24.49 15.97
C THR A 295 -14.70 25.82 15.25
N GLU A 296 -13.81 25.82 14.26
CA GLU A 296 -13.56 26.98 13.41
C GLU A 296 -13.91 26.67 11.96
N VAL A 297 -14.77 27.49 11.35
CA VAL A 297 -15.24 27.28 9.98
C VAL A 297 -14.23 27.85 8.96
N VAL A 298 -13.80 26.99 8.05
CA VAL A 298 -12.96 27.32 6.90
C VAL A 298 -13.80 27.28 5.63
N ASP A 299 -13.98 28.43 4.97
CA ASP A 299 -14.78 28.52 3.74
C ASP A 299 -13.99 27.97 2.54
N LEU A 300 -14.41 26.80 2.05
CA LEU A 300 -13.79 26.16 0.90
C LEU A 300 -14.08 26.90 -0.41
N SER A 301 -15.23 27.56 -0.53
CA SER A 301 -15.65 28.27 -1.75
C SER A 301 -14.90 29.58 -1.91
N ARG A 302 -14.65 30.28 -0.80
CA ARG A 302 -13.80 31.49 -0.78
C ARG A 302 -12.31 31.17 -0.91
N GLY A 303 -11.92 29.92 -0.73
CA GLY A 303 -10.54 29.48 -0.85
C GLY A 303 -9.71 29.66 0.42
N ASP A 304 -10.35 29.83 1.59
CA ASP A 304 -9.67 30.08 2.87
C ASP A 304 -8.70 28.95 3.24
N HIS A 305 -9.05 27.71 2.87
CA HIS A 305 -8.19 26.52 3.02
C HIS A 305 -6.85 26.64 2.26
N ARG A 306 -6.74 27.54 1.28
CA ARG A 306 -5.51 27.81 0.51
C ARG A 306 -4.77 29.04 1.03
N ALA A 307 -5.32 29.79 1.98
CA ALA A 307 -4.64 30.90 2.61
C ALA A 307 -3.37 30.42 3.34
N ALA A 308 -2.34 31.27 3.40
CA ALA A 308 -1.07 30.92 4.05
C ALA A 308 -1.28 30.52 5.53
N ALA A 309 -2.17 31.20 6.24
CA ALA A 309 -2.49 30.93 7.63
C ALA A 309 -3.08 29.53 7.85
N PHE A 310 -3.95 29.05 6.97
CA PHE A 310 -4.50 27.70 7.08
C PHE A 310 -3.52 26.63 6.60
N ARG A 311 -2.75 26.91 5.54
CA ARG A 311 -1.72 25.98 5.03
C ARG A 311 -0.62 25.68 6.03
N ALA A 312 -0.31 26.63 6.92
CA ALA A 312 0.62 26.40 8.03
C ALA A 312 0.13 25.29 8.98
N ARG A 313 -1.19 25.12 9.11
CA ARG A 313 -1.84 24.11 9.96
C ARG A 313 -2.11 22.81 9.22
N SER A 314 -2.55 22.91 7.96
CA SER A 314 -2.87 21.80 7.07
C SER A 314 -2.10 21.97 5.75
N PRO A 315 -0.88 21.41 5.63
CA PRO A 315 -0.03 21.59 4.45
C PRO A 315 -0.70 21.16 3.13
N LEU A 316 -1.62 20.19 3.19
CA LEU A 316 -2.40 19.73 2.04
C LEU A 316 -3.62 20.60 1.73
N SER A 317 -3.84 21.68 2.49
CA SER A 317 -5.00 22.57 2.34
C SER A 317 -6.33 21.82 2.48
N LYS A 318 -6.40 20.84 3.39
CA LYS A 318 -7.59 20.00 3.60
C LYS A 318 -8.17 20.20 5.00
N VAL A 319 -9.49 20.06 5.09
CA VAL A 319 -10.24 19.94 6.33
C VAL A 319 -10.73 18.50 6.50
N PRO A 320 -10.85 17.98 7.73
CA PRO A 320 -10.58 18.67 8.98
C PRO A 320 -9.09 18.77 9.33
N ALA A 321 -8.75 19.68 10.23
CA ALA A 321 -7.47 19.73 10.93
C ALA A 321 -7.75 20.01 12.42
N LEU A 322 -7.10 19.28 13.32
CA LEU A 322 -7.19 19.48 14.76
C LEU A 322 -5.91 20.14 15.26
N GLU A 323 -6.02 21.34 15.85
CA GLU A 323 -4.93 21.99 16.57
C GLU A 323 -4.99 21.60 18.04
N LEU A 324 -3.87 21.08 18.55
CA LEU A 324 -3.68 20.65 19.93
C LEU A 324 -3.19 21.84 20.78
N ASP A 325 -3.33 21.73 22.09
CA ASP A 325 -2.90 22.77 23.05
C ASP A 325 -1.41 23.12 22.96
N ASP A 326 -0.59 22.15 22.54
CA ASP A 326 0.85 22.33 22.35
C ASP A 326 1.22 22.96 20.99
N GLY A 327 0.22 23.41 20.23
CA GLY A 327 0.37 24.06 18.93
C GLY A 327 0.63 23.11 17.77
N ARG A 328 0.73 21.78 18.01
CA ARG A 328 0.79 20.80 16.93
C ARG A 328 -0.56 20.69 16.22
N THR A 329 -0.52 20.31 14.96
CA THR A 329 -1.73 20.06 14.16
C THR A 329 -1.77 18.63 13.65
N LEU A 330 -2.94 18.00 13.79
CA LEU A 330 -3.25 16.70 13.21
C LEU A 330 -4.17 16.89 11.99
N GLY A 331 -3.69 16.45 10.83
CA GLY A 331 -4.50 16.26 9.63
C GLY A 331 -5.18 14.90 9.63
N GLU A 332 -5.95 14.61 8.57
CA GLU A 332 -6.63 13.34 8.31
C GLU A 332 -7.68 12.95 9.38
N SER A 333 -8.95 12.88 8.97
CA SER A 333 -10.06 12.50 9.87
C SER A 333 -9.77 11.23 10.68
N ARG A 334 -9.13 10.23 10.07
CA ARG A 334 -8.84 8.97 10.75
C ARG A 334 -7.77 9.11 11.84
N ALA A 335 -6.72 9.89 11.60
CA ALA A 335 -5.67 10.13 12.57
C ALA A 335 -6.19 10.97 13.74
N ILE A 336 -7.02 11.98 13.45
CA ILE A 336 -7.72 12.76 14.47
C ILE A 336 -8.57 11.84 15.36
N CYS A 337 -9.39 10.98 14.78
CA CYS A 337 -10.18 10.02 15.56
C CYS A 337 -9.31 9.05 16.39
N THR A 338 -8.14 8.61 15.89
CA THR A 338 -7.20 7.80 16.68
C THR A 338 -6.70 8.55 17.91
N TYR A 339 -6.35 9.83 17.75
CA TYR A 339 -5.89 10.65 18.86
C TYR A 339 -7.00 10.83 19.91
N LEU A 340 -8.21 11.14 19.46
CA LEU A 340 -9.38 11.32 20.34
C LEU A 340 -9.80 10.01 21.03
N GLU A 341 -9.70 8.86 20.37
CA GLU A 341 -9.90 7.54 21.01
C GLU A 341 -8.88 7.31 22.13
N GLY A 342 -7.64 7.75 21.93
CA GLY A 342 -6.58 7.65 22.95
C GLY A 342 -6.84 8.53 24.16
N LEU A 343 -7.37 9.74 23.96
CA LEU A 343 -7.72 10.67 25.05
C LEU A 343 -8.94 10.20 25.85
N ALA A 344 -9.97 9.71 25.16
CA ALA A 344 -11.17 9.15 25.78
C ALA A 344 -11.35 7.71 25.30
N PRO A 345 -10.88 6.69 26.02
CA PRO A 345 -10.98 5.29 25.57
C PRO A 345 -12.41 4.75 25.51
N GLU A 346 -13.34 5.33 26.27
CA GLU A 346 -14.75 4.90 26.32
C GLU A 346 -15.71 6.03 25.89
N PRO A 347 -16.82 5.71 25.19
CA PRO A 347 -17.17 4.40 24.64
C PRO A 347 -16.18 3.96 23.55
N ASN A 348 -15.68 2.74 23.59
CA ASN A 348 -14.67 2.28 22.63
C ASN A 348 -15.25 2.18 21.21
N LEU A 349 -14.68 2.89 20.24
CA LEU A 349 -15.13 2.89 18.83
C LEU A 349 -14.10 2.25 17.89
N MET A 350 -12.89 1.97 18.37
CA MET A 350 -11.79 1.56 17.51
C MET A 350 -11.06 0.28 17.93
N GLY A 351 -11.58 -0.42 18.94
CA GLY A 351 -11.10 -1.73 19.37
C GLY A 351 -10.27 -1.69 20.65
N ARG A 352 -10.42 -2.71 21.48
CA ARG A 352 -9.75 -2.85 22.78
C ARG A 352 -8.40 -3.54 22.65
N ASP A 353 -8.39 -4.72 22.04
CA ASP A 353 -7.18 -5.52 21.81
C ASP A 353 -6.68 -5.40 20.36
N PHE A 354 -5.53 -6.02 20.08
CA PHE A 354 -4.91 -5.95 18.76
C PHE A 354 -5.77 -6.61 17.67
N ALA A 355 -6.55 -7.64 18.01
CA ALA A 355 -7.37 -8.35 17.04
C ALA A 355 -8.58 -7.50 16.66
N GLU A 356 -9.34 -7.03 17.65
CA GLU A 356 -10.50 -6.17 17.43
C GLU A 356 -10.11 -4.89 16.67
N ARG A 357 -8.99 -4.24 17.07
CA ARG A 357 -8.44 -3.09 16.36
C ARG A 357 -8.16 -3.39 14.90
N ALA A 358 -7.49 -4.51 14.61
CA ALA A 358 -7.13 -4.88 13.24
C ALA A 358 -8.36 -5.13 12.36
N PHE A 359 -9.40 -5.80 12.89
CA PHE A 359 -10.62 -6.06 12.12
C PHE A 359 -11.48 -4.80 11.92
N ILE A 360 -11.60 -3.94 12.93
CA ILE A 360 -12.28 -2.64 12.80
C ILE A 360 -11.53 -1.76 11.79
N GLU A 361 -10.21 -1.67 11.90
CA GLU A 361 -9.37 -0.90 10.97
C GLU A 361 -9.50 -1.44 9.55
N MET A 362 -9.46 -2.76 9.35
CA MET A 362 -9.67 -3.36 8.04
C MET A 362 -11.02 -2.97 7.44
N ALA A 363 -12.10 -3.04 8.22
CA ALA A 363 -13.44 -2.68 7.76
C ALA A 363 -13.53 -1.17 7.41
N ASP A 364 -13.03 -0.30 8.30
CA ASP A 364 -13.00 1.15 8.10
C ASP A 364 -12.16 1.53 6.88
N ARG A 365 -10.98 0.92 6.69
CA ARG A 365 -10.12 1.15 5.52
C ARG A 365 -10.75 0.68 4.22
N ARG A 366 -11.49 -0.43 4.23
CA ARG A 366 -12.25 -0.88 3.05
C ARG A 366 -13.32 0.14 2.67
N VAL A 367 -14.09 0.63 3.65
CA VAL A 367 -15.10 1.66 3.42
C VAL A 367 -14.44 2.94 2.93
N GLU A 368 -13.40 3.43 3.59
CA GLU A 368 -12.74 4.69 3.25
C GLU A 368 -12.13 4.68 1.84
N LEU A 369 -11.40 3.62 1.49
CA LEU A 369 -10.71 3.53 0.21
C LEU A 369 -11.64 3.18 -0.95
N TYR A 370 -12.57 2.24 -0.75
CA TYR A 370 -13.33 1.65 -1.86
C TYR A 370 -14.77 2.17 -1.96
N LEU A 371 -15.44 2.46 -0.85
CA LEU A 371 -16.78 3.08 -0.90
C LEU A 371 -16.63 4.60 -1.01
N PHE A 372 -16.05 5.21 0.00
CA PHE A 372 -16.00 6.67 0.13
C PHE A 372 -15.06 7.30 -0.90
N GLY A 373 -13.92 6.67 -1.19
CA GLY A 373 -13.02 7.08 -2.27
C GLY A 373 -13.72 7.15 -3.63
N CYS A 374 -14.52 6.12 -3.99
CA CYS A 374 -15.28 6.10 -5.23
C CYS A 374 -16.36 7.19 -5.26
N ILE A 375 -17.11 7.37 -4.17
CA ILE A 375 -18.10 8.45 -4.02
C ILE A 375 -17.46 9.82 -4.19
N ALA A 376 -16.34 10.07 -3.49
CA ALA A 376 -15.63 11.34 -3.55
C ALA A 376 -15.11 11.62 -4.96
N ASN A 377 -14.54 10.64 -5.64
CA ASN A 377 -14.06 10.81 -7.01
C ASN A 377 -15.20 11.03 -8.01
N TRP A 378 -16.33 10.33 -7.87
CA TRP A 378 -17.51 10.60 -8.69
C TRP A 378 -17.96 12.06 -8.50
N ILE A 379 -18.13 12.50 -7.25
CA ILE A 379 -18.61 13.85 -6.95
C ILE A 379 -17.65 14.92 -7.47
N ARG A 380 -16.34 14.76 -7.22
CA ARG A 380 -15.33 15.73 -7.67
C ARG A 380 -15.28 15.87 -9.18
N HIS A 381 -15.47 14.79 -9.94
CA HIS A 381 -15.32 14.81 -11.39
C HIS A 381 -16.64 14.88 -12.18
N CYS A 382 -17.80 14.69 -11.54
CA CYS A 382 -19.11 14.73 -12.21
C CYS A 382 -20.05 15.84 -11.69
N HIS A 383 -19.90 16.31 -10.44
CA HIS A 383 -20.82 17.28 -9.89
C HIS A 383 -20.37 18.73 -10.23
N PRO A 384 -21.23 19.55 -10.87
CA PRO A 384 -20.84 20.88 -11.35
C PRO A 384 -20.47 21.83 -10.21
N GLY A 385 -21.10 21.70 -9.04
CA GLY A 385 -20.77 22.49 -7.86
C GLY A 385 -19.35 22.27 -7.31
N LEU A 386 -18.63 21.23 -7.76
CA LEU A 386 -17.26 20.95 -7.35
C LEU A 386 -16.21 21.41 -8.38
N ALA A 387 -16.63 21.96 -9.53
CA ALA A 387 -15.71 22.46 -10.56
C ALA A 387 -14.71 23.54 -10.07
N PRO A 388 -15.04 24.43 -9.10
CA PRO A 388 -14.04 25.34 -8.52
C PRO A 388 -12.95 24.65 -7.70
N LEU A 389 -13.21 23.44 -7.19
CA LEU A 389 -12.31 22.69 -6.33
C LEU A 389 -11.53 21.59 -7.07
N GLU A 390 -12.03 21.11 -8.21
CA GLU A 390 -11.42 20.04 -9.01
C GLU A 390 -11.24 20.49 -10.47
N GLN A 391 -9.99 20.76 -10.88
CA GLN A 391 -9.67 21.25 -12.22
C GLN A 391 -8.45 20.52 -12.81
N PRO A 392 -8.59 19.83 -13.96
CA PRO A 392 -9.84 19.60 -14.71
C PRO A 392 -10.74 18.53 -14.06
N GLN A 393 -12.04 18.58 -14.33
CA GLN A 393 -12.94 17.46 -14.07
C GLN A 393 -12.83 16.41 -15.19
N PHE A 394 -12.90 15.12 -14.84
CA PHE A 394 -12.82 14.00 -15.78
C PHE A 394 -14.09 13.13 -15.69
N PRO A 395 -15.18 13.48 -16.41
CA PRO A 395 -16.48 12.82 -16.24
C PRO A 395 -16.48 11.32 -16.50
N ASP A 396 -15.71 10.82 -17.48
CA ASP A 396 -15.59 9.38 -17.76
C ASP A 396 -14.96 8.63 -16.59
N PHE A 397 -13.89 9.19 -16.01
CA PHE A 397 -13.30 8.64 -14.80
C PHE A 397 -14.31 8.66 -13.66
N GLY A 398 -14.99 9.79 -13.42
CA GLY A 398 -16.02 9.90 -12.38
C GLY A 398 -17.12 8.85 -12.54
N ARG A 399 -17.68 8.66 -13.73
CA ARG A 399 -18.67 7.61 -14.02
C ARG A 399 -18.17 6.21 -13.71
N SER A 400 -16.92 5.88 -14.06
CA SER A 400 -16.31 4.58 -13.71
C SER A 400 -16.25 4.34 -12.19
N GLN A 401 -16.12 5.40 -11.38
CA GLN A 401 -16.18 5.28 -9.92
C GLN A 401 -17.61 5.06 -9.43
N GLY A 402 -18.60 5.57 -10.16
CA GLY A 402 -20.03 5.30 -9.95
C GLY A 402 -20.41 3.82 -10.11
N GLU A 403 -19.75 3.11 -11.02
CA GLU A 403 -19.92 1.67 -11.19
C GLU A 403 -19.26 0.90 -10.05
N LYS A 404 -18.00 1.24 -9.73
CA LYS A 404 -17.25 0.62 -8.63
C LYS A 404 -17.92 0.79 -7.27
N LEU A 405 -18.48 1.96 -6.97
CA LEU A 405 -19.18 2.16 -5.70
C LEU A 405 -20.37 1.21 -5.57
N ARG A 406 -21.08 0.87 -6.66
CA ARG A 406 -22.21 -0.05 -6.64
C ARG A 406 -21.77 -1.49 -6.43
N GLU A 407 -20.60 -1.88 -6.92
CA GLU A 407 -19.99 -3.17 -6.58
C GLU A 407 -19.69 -3.26 -5.09
N ILE A 408 -19.07 -2.21 -4.52
CA ILE A 408 -18.76 -2.16 -3.09
C ILE A 408 -20.04 -2.08 -2.24
N ALA A 409 -21.05 -1.33 -2.67
CA ALA A 409 -22.34 -1.23 -1.97
C ALA A 409 -23.08 -2.56 -1.96
N ARG A 410 -23.04 -3.34 -3.05
CA ARG A 410 -23.58 -4.72 -3.08
C ARG A 410 -22.83 -5.66 -2.13
N TRP A 411 -21.51 -5.55 -2.07
CA TRP A 411 -20.73 -6.32 -1.09
C TRP A 411 -21.12 -5.94 0.34
N LEU A 412 -21.21 -4.65 0.66
CA LEU A 412 -21.63 -4.18 1.99
C LEU A 412 -23.05 -4.60 2.35
N ASP A 413 -23.99 -4.60 1.39
CA ASP A 413 -25.35 -5.09 1.62
C ASP A 413 -25.33 -6.57 2.04
N GLY A 414 -24.55 -7.40 1.35
CA GLY A 414 -24.38 -8.82 1.71
C GLY A 414 -23.63 -9.06 3.02
N GLU A 415 -22.75 -8.15 3.45
CA GLU A 415 -22.21 -8.19 4.82
C GLU A 415 -23.30 -7.84 5.84
N LEU A 416 -24.04 -6.75 5.61
CA LEU A 416 -25.07 -6.25 6.53
C LEU A 416 -26.31 -7.13 6.63
N GLU A 417 -26.52 -8.05 5.68
CA GLU A 417 -27.45 -9.17 5.81
C GLU A 417 -27.03 -10.11 6.94
N ARG A 418 -25.73 -10.34 7.12
CA ARG A 418 -25.18 -11.31 8.08
C ARG A 418 -24.81 -10.69 9.42
N GLN A 419 -24.59 -9.38 9.47
CA GLN A 419 -24.13 -8.70 10.68
C GLN A 419 -24.74 -7.30 10.83
N PRO A 420 -24.93 -6.81 12.07
CA PRO A 420 -25.64 -5.55 12.31
C PRO A 420 -24.83 -4.28 11.99
N PHE A 421 -23.50 -4.32 11.94
CA PHE A 421 -22.66 -3.14 11.74
C PHE A 421 -21.52 -3.40 10.76
N ILE A 422 -20.89 -2.34 10.24
CA ILE A 422 -19.86 -2.44 9.21
C ILE A 422 -18.67 -3.30 9.65
N ALA A 423 -18.29 -3.23 10.92
CA ALA A 423 -17.19 -4.01 11.50
C ALA A 423 -17.65 -5.22 12.35
N GLY A 424 -18.89 -5.69 12.17
CA GLY A 424 -19.40 -6.88 12.85
C GLY A 424 -20.54 -6.57 13.83
N ALA A 425 -20.34 -6.92 15.10
CA ALA A 425 -21.42 -7.02 16.08
C ALA A 425 -21.85 -5.70 16.73
N ARG A 426 -21.04 -4.65 16.66
CA ARG A 426 -21.29 -3.36 17.34
C ARG A 426 -20.91 -2.16 16.48
N PHE A 427 -21.46 -1.00 16.84
CA PHE A 427 -21.13 0.28 16.21
C PHE A 427 -19.67 0.67 16.47
N THR A 428 -18.98 1.12 15.42
CA THR A 428 -17.55 1.48 15.44
C THR A 428 -17.28 2.69 14.54
N ILE A 429 -16.02 3.13 14.48
CA ILE A 429 -15.58 4.15 13.52
C ILE A 429 -15.89 3.79 12.06
N ALA A 430 -15.91 2.51 11.71
CA ALA A 430 -16.23 2.05 10.36
C ALA A 430 -17.66 2.44 9.96
N ASP A 431 -18.60 2.40 10.90
CA ASP A 431 -19.99 2.82 10.70
C ASP A 431 -20.10 4.33 10.51
N ILE A 432 -19.35 5.12 11.29
CA ILE A 432 -19.27 6.59 11.13
C ILE A 432 -18.77 6.94 9.72
N THR A 433 -17.68 6.32 9.29
CA THR A 433 -17.11 6.53 7.95
C THR A 433 -18.11 6.15 6.85
N ALA A 434 -18.75 4.97 6.96
CA ALA A 434 -19.71 4.50 5.97
C ALA A 434 -20.95 5.40 5.92
N PHE A 435 -21.46 5.83 7.07
CA PHE A 435 -22.68 6.62 7.16
C PHE A 435 -22.47 7.99 6.54
N CYS A 436 -21.38 8.67 6.90
CA CYS A 436 -21.01 9.95 6.31
C CYS A 436 -20.82 9.83 4.79
N ALA A 437 -20.27 8.73 4.29
CA ALA A 437 -20.09 8.50 2.86
C ALA A 437 -21.42 8.28 2.13
N VAL A 438 -22.29 7.41 2.65
CA VAL A 438 -23.61 7.12 2.05
C VAL A 438 -24.50 8.36 2.06
N ASP A 439 -24.51 9.13 3.15
CA ASP A 439 -25.32 10.35 3.25
C ASP A 439 -24.80 11.46 2.32
N PHE A 440 -23.48 11.55 2.14
CA PHE A 440 -22.86 12.44 1.15
C PHE A 440 -23.24 12.05 -0.29
N ALA A 441 -23.23 10.76 -0.61
CA ALA A 441 -23.67 10.24 -1.90
C ALA A 441 -25.18 10.46 -2.12
N ARG A 442 -26.00 10.32 -1.09
CA ARG A 442 -27.45 10.62 -1.14
C ARG A 442 -27.70 12.08 -1.51
N GLY A 443 -26.95 13.00 -0.93
CA GLY A 443 -27.07 14.43 -1.19
C GLY A 443 -26.65 14.83 -2.62
N LEU A 444 -25.43 14.44 -3.03
CA LEU A 444 -24.81 14.97 -4.26
C LEU A 444 -24.87 14.02 -5.47
N MET A 445 -25.03 12.71 -5.24
CA MET A 445 -25.15 11.71 -6.30
C MET A 445 -26.57 11.21 -6.48
N ARG A 446 -27.48 11.56 -5.55
CA ARG A 446 -28.83 10.97 -5.42
C ARG A 446 -28.81 9.44 -5.26
N PHE A 447 -27.68 8.89 -4.78
CA PHE A 447 -27.57 7.46 -4.51
C PHE A 447 -28.38 7.09 -3.27
N GLN A 448 -29.35 6.19 -3.44
CA GLN A 448 -30.18 5.68 -2.35
C GLN A 448 -30.11 4.16 -2.36
N PRO A 449 -29.53 3.50 -1.33
CA PRO A 449 -29.38 2.05 -1.32
C PRO A 449 -30.68 1.29 -1.62
N GLY A 450 -31.81 1.70 -1.03
CA GLY A 450 -33.10 1.06 -1.28
C GLY A 450 -33.58 1.13 -2.74
N GLN A 451 -33.25 2.21 -3.46
CA GLN A 451 -33.60 2.34 -4.89
C GLN A 451 -32.68 1.51 -5.81
N GLU A 452 -31.54 1.07 -5.29
CA GLU A 452 -30.54 0.25 -5.99
C GLU A 452 -30.70 -1.24 -5.65
N GLY A 453 -31.77 -1.63 -4.94
CA GLY A 453 -32.01 -3.00 -4.52
C GLY A 453 -31.10 -3.47 -3.39
N LEU A 454 -30.67 -2.57 -2.51
CA LEU A 454 -29.77 -2.83 -1.38
C LEU A 454 -30.51 -2.61 -0.04
N PRO A 455 -31.42 -3.53 0.35
CA PRO A 455 -32.30 -3.32 1.50
C PRO A 455 -31.58 -3.36 2.85
N HIS A 456 -30.50 -4.14 2.99
CA HIS A 456 -29.76 -4.27 4.25
C HIS A 456 -28.90 -3.03 4.51
N LEU A 457 -28.26 -2.51 3.46
CA LEU A 457 -27.54 -1.25 3.52
C LEU A 457 -28.49 -0.06 3.78
N GLN A 458 -29.70 -0.08 3.20
CA GLN A 458 -30.73 0.91 3.50
C GLN A 458 -31.15 0.85 4.98
N ALA A 459 -31.51 -0.33 5.47
CA ALA A 459 -31.95 -0.53 6.85
C ALA A 459 -30.86 -0.16 7.87
N TRP A 460 -29.62 -0.56 7.63
CA TRP A 460 -28.47 -0.14 8.44
C TRP A 460 -28.33 1.38 8.44
N ARG A 461 -28.38 2.05 7.27
CA ARG A 461 -28.23 3.50 7.18
C ARG A 461 -29.31 4.22 7.99
N ASP A 462 -30.56 3.78 7.89
CA ASP A 462 -31.68 4.41 8.59
C ASP A 462 -31.54 4.24 10.10
N ARG A 463 -31.11 3.06 10.57
CA ARG A 463 -30.76 2.84 11.99
C ARG A 463 -29.62 3.74 12.46
N ILE A 464 -28.57 3.96 11.66
CA ILE A 464 -27.50 4.88 12.04
C ILE A 464 -27.98 6.35 12.04
N ALA A 465 -28.93 6.71 11.16
CA ALA A 465 -29.50 8.06 11.10
C ALA A 465 -30.32 8.43 12.34
N GLU A 466 -30.82 7.46 13.11
CA GLU A 466 -31.54 7.67 14.37
C GLU A 466 -30.62 8.07 15.53
N ARG A 467 -29.31 7.92 15.39
CA ARG A 467 -28.34 8.29 16.43
C ARG A 467 -28.26 9.81 16.55
N ALA A 468 -28.20 10.33 17.78
CA ALA A 468 -28.06 11.77 18.02
C ALA A 468 -26.81 12.37 17.34
N SER A 469 -25.71 11.60 17.26
CA SER A 469 -24.47 11.99 16.59
C SER A 469 -24.60 12.13 15.07
N ALA A 470 -25.63 11.55 14.43
CA ALA A 470 -25.80 11.59 12.98
C ALA A 470 -26.14 12.99 12.47
N SER A 471 -26.62 13.88 13.34
CA SER A 471 -26.92 15.29 13.06
C SER A 471 -25.73 16.24 13.29
N ALA A 472 -24.59 15.71 13.76
CA ALA A 472 -23.38 16.49 14.05
C ALA A 472 -22.70 17.09 12.81
#